data_AF-A0A4R4U612-F1
#
_entry.id   AF-A0A4R4U612-F1
#
_cell.length_a   1.000
_cell.length_b   1.000
_cell.length_c   1.000
_cell.angle_alpha   90.00
_cell.angle_beta   90.00
_cell.angle_gamma   90.00
#
_symmetry.space_group_name_H-M   'P 1'
#
loop_
_entity.id
_entity.type
_entity.pdbx_description
1 polymer ?
#
loop_
_entity_poly.entity_id
_entity_poly.type
_entity_poly.pdbx_seq_one_letter_code
_entity_poly.pdbx_strand_id
1 'polypeptide(L)'
;MNRSPGTSPLHAPVDALTAAALTVVILEHWLSTAFDTTSQISVTSLLKAMPPWAPAAWLPQLALGLLFFAGGYSRATVAWPAGQMLRPVVTFLLAWGGGLVVLLANGFSQDAVRQILATALAPLTYLIPYLLLAAISPFLRRLTRRHGWNTALAAGVAAAVIDDWLGPMLLWAMPYLLGLAWGQTHLRLDPLPPGRQSGSRLVTLINRFALPLYLWHPTTLVLAALATARFGPIAGLNDPPTGPSWLLARLVWLPVLTTVLIGLVVLAGTGRNR
;
A
#
# COMPACT_ATOMS: atom_id res chain seq x y z
N MET A 1 23.04 -26.19 1.12
CA MET A 1 23.36 -24.75 1.02
C MET A 1 22.30 -24.07 0.16
N ASN A 2 21.32 -23.44 0.82
CA ASN A 2 20.12 -22.91 0.19
C ASN A 2 20.37 -21.44 -0.20
N ARG A 3 20.69 -21.17 -1.48
CA ARG A 3 20.90 -19.79 -1.96
C ARG A 3 19.54 -19.11 -2.06
N SER A 4 19.37 -17.99 -1.35
CA SER A 4 18.26 -17.06 -1.59
C SER A 4 18.23 -16.67 -3.06
N PRO A 5 17.05 -16.54 -3.72
CA PRO A 5 16.99 -16.05 -5.08
C PRO A 5 17.55 -14.61 -5.09
N GLY A 6 18.75 -14.44 -5.62
CA GLY A 6 19.42 -13.15 -5.69
C GLY A 6 18.71 -12.25 -6.69
N THR A 7 18.39 -11.02 -6.28
CA THR A 7 17.89 -9.98 -7.17
C THR A 7 18.98 -9.62 -8.18
N SER A 8 18.73 -9.85 -9.46
CA SER A 8 19.59 -9.38 -10.55
C SER A 8 19.81 -7.84 -10.45
N PRO A 9 20.99 -7.31 -10.81
CA PRO A 9 21.25 -5.87 -10.82
C PRO A 9 20.24 -5.06 -11.66
N LEU A 10 19.59 -5.68 -12.65
CA LEU A 10 18.54 -5.04 -13.46
C LEU A 10 17.23 -4.81 -12.68
N HIS A 11 16.98 -5.56 -11.60
CA HIS A 11 15.82 -5.35 -10.74
C HIS A 11 16.07 -4.30 -9.66
N ALA A 12 17.33 -4.00 -9.33
CA ALA A 12 17.66 -3.14 -8.19
C ALA A 12 17.02 -1.73 -8.24
N PRO A 13 16.96 -1.02 -9.39
CA PRO A 13 16.27 0.27 -9.46
C PRO A 13 14.75 0.16 -9.24
N VAL A 14 14.10 -0.86 -9.81
CA VAL A 14 12.65 -1.07 -9.66
C VAL A 14 12.31 -1.58 -8.26
N ASP A 15 13.19 -2.39 -7.67
CA ASP A 15 13.08 -2.82 -6.28
C ASP A 15 13.21 -1.62 -5.33
N ALA A 16 14.18 -0.73 -5.54
CA ALA A 16 14.33 0.50 -4.77
C ALA A 16 13.13 1.45 -4.95
N LEU A 17 12.61 1.57 -6.18
CA LEU A 17 11.39 2.33 -6.49
C LEU A 17 10.19 1.78 -5.71
N THR A 18 10.01 0.46 -5.68
CA THR A 18 8.92 -0.20 -4.94
C THR A 18 9.02 0.11 -3.46
N ALA A 19 10.21 -0.03 -2.87
CA ALA A 19 10.43 0.24 -1.46
C ALA A 19 10.21 1.72 -1.11
N ALA A 20 10.69 2.64 -1.95
CA ALA A 20 10.50 4.07 -1.78
C ALA A 20 9.01 4.46 -1.89
N ALA A 21 8.33 3.99 -2.94
CA ALA A 21 6.91 4.28 -3.16
C ALA A 21 6.03 3.74 -2.01
N LEU A 22 6.27 2.51 -1.56
CA LEU A 22 5.56 1.96 -0.40
C LEU A 22 5.82 2.78 0.87
N THR A 23 7.06 3.20 1.09
CA THR A 23 7.40 4.04 2.25
C THR A 23 6.68 5.39 2.18
N VAL A 24 6.62 6.02 1.01
CA VAL A 24 5.86 7.27 0.80
C VAL A 24 4.38 7.09 1.10
N VAL A 25 3.76 6.02 0.62
CA VAL A 25 2.34 5.71 0.93
C VAL A 25 2.12 5.59 2.44
N ILE A 26 2.98 4.83 3.14
CA ILE A 26 2.84 4.61 4.58
C ILE A 26 3.03 5.92 5.36
N LEU A 27 4.11 6.66 5.06
CA LEU A 27 4.43 7.91 5.75
C LEU A 27 3.36 8.97 5.51
N GLU A 28 2.92 9.13 4.27
CA GLU A 28 1.88 10.10 3.97
C GLU A 28 0.59 9.74 4.71
N HIS A 29 0.14 8.48 4.67
CA HIS A 29 -1.07 8.07 5.38
C HIS A 29 -0.98 8.35 6.89
N TRP A 30 0.18 8.09 7.51
CA TRP A 30 0.42 8.35 8.93
C TRP A 30 0.48 9.83 9.29
N LEU A 31 0.94 10.68 8.38
CA LEU A 31 1.00 12.12 8.59
C LEU A 31 -0.33 12.81 8.27
N SER A 32 -1.11 12.28 7.34
CA SER A 32 -2.33 12.93 6.87
C SER A 32 -3.60 12.47 7.59
N THR A 33 -3.64 11.27 8.16
CA THR A 33 -4.82 10.72 8.82
C THR A 33 -4.80 11.01 10.32
N ALA A 34 -5.91 11.53 10.85
CA ALA A 34 -6.08 11.84 12.26
C ALA A 34 -7.34 11.18 12.82
N PHE A 35 -7.20 10.49 13.94
CA PHE A 35 -8.34 10.00 14.73
C PHE A 35 -8.59 10.97 15.86
N ASP A 36 -9.74 11.63 15.86
CA ASP A 36 -10.21 12.42 17.00
C ASP A 36 -11.01 11.50 17.91
N THR A 37 -10.57 11.37 19.16
CA THR A 37 -11.23 10.56 20.20
C THR A 37 -11.73 11.42 21.38
N THR A 38 -11.74 12.75 21.23
CA THR A 38 -12.01 13.69 22.34
C THR A 38 -13.46 13.69 22.80
N SER A 39 -14.41 13.47 21.88
CA SER A 39 -15.85 13.47 22.16
C SER A 39 -16.53 12.24 21.58
N GLN A 40 -16.40 12.04 20.28
CA GLN A 40 -16.75 10.81 19.58
C GLN A 40 -15.60 10.43 18.66
N ILE A 41 -15.51 9.15 18.33
CA ILE A 41 -14.51 8.68 17.37
C ILE A 41 -14.87 9.24 16.00
N SER A 42 -14.00 10.12 15.51
CA SER A 42 -14.08 10.60 14.14
C SER A 42 -12.72 10.56 13.45
N VAL A 43 -12.73 10.33 12.14
CA VAL A 43 -11.53 10.34 11.31
C VAL A 43 -11.54 11.62 10.49
N THR A 44 -10.50 12.43 10.67
CA THR A 44 -10.27 13.67 9.93
C THR A 44 -8.91 13.61 9.24
N SER A 45 -8.59 14.65 8.47
CA SER A 45 -7.33 14.73 7.74
C SER A 45 -6.60 16.04 8.00
N LEU A 46 -5.28 15.95 8.16
CA LEU A 46 -4.36 17.08 8.18
C LEU A 46 -4.55 17.99 6.97
N LEU A 47 -4.73 17.38 5.79
CA LEU A 47 -4.83 18.10 4.51
C LEU A 47 -6.11 18.92 4.41
N LYS A 48 -7.17 18.48 5.10
CA LYS A 48 -8.42 19.23 5.23
C LYS A 48 -8.30 20.36 6.25
N ALA A 49 -7.58 20.14 7.34
CA ALA A 49 -7.38 21.13 8.40
C ALA A 49 -6.37 22.23 8.02
N MET A 50 -5.41 21.93 7.15
CA MET A 50 -4.41 22.88 6.66
C MET A 50 -4.37 22.90 5.12
N PRO A 51 -5.24 23.70 4.47
CA PRO A 51 -5.32 23.79 3.01
C PRO A 51 -4.00 24.07 2.26
N PRO A 52 -3.01 24.81 2.81
CA PRO A 52 -1.71 24.97 2.15
C PRO A 52 -0.98 23.64 1.86
N TRP A 53 -1.29 22.57 2.61
CA TRP A 53 -0.72 21.24 2.40
C TRP A 53 -1.51 20.38 1.42
N ALA A 54 -2.65 20.85 0.90
CA ALA A 54 -3.50 20.09 -0.04
C ALA A 54 -2.74 19.48 -1.24
N PRO A 55 -1.70 20.11 -1.83
CA PRO A 55 -0.91 19.49 -2.89
C PRO A 55 -0.25 18.16 -2.48
N ALA A 56 0.03 17.94 -1.20
CA ALA A 56 0.60 16.69 -0.71
C ALA A 56 -0.34 15.48 -0.87
N ALA A 57 -1.65 15.71 -1.06
CA ALA A 57 -2.63 14.65 -1.36
C ALA A 57 -2.30 13.86 -2.65
N TRP A 58 -1.49 14.43 -3.54
CA TRP A 58 -1.06 13.79 -4.78
C TRP A 58 0.09 12.80 -4.58
N LEU A 59 0.86 12.91 -3.50
CA LEU A 59 1.98 12.01 -3.20
C LEU A 59 1.56 10.53 -3.11
N PRO A 60 0.50 10.14 -2.38
CA PRO A 60 0.07 8.75 -2.34
C PRO A 60 -0.44 8.28 -3.71
N GLN A 61 -1.07 9.15 -4.51
CA GLN A 61 -1.53 8.79 -5.86
C GLN A 61 -0.34 8.51 -6.80
N LEU A 62 0.68 9.36 -6.78
CA LEU A 62 1.92 9.15 -7.52
C LEU A 62 2.62 7.86 -7.06
N ALA A 63 2.78 7.67 -5.76
CA ALA A 63 3.45 6.50 -5.20
C ALA A 63 2.70 5.19 -5.51
N LEU A 64 1.37 5.18 -5.41
CA LEU A 64 0.54 4.06 -5.86
C LEU A 64 0.74 3.80 -7.36
N GLY A 65 0.80 4.84 -8.20
CA GLY A 65 1.09 4.69 -9.63
C GLY A 65 2.43 4.00 -9.87
N LEU A 66 3.46 4.36 -9.11
CA LEU A 66 4.78 3.72 -9.15
C LEU A 66 4.74 2.26 -8.67
N LEU A 67 3.91 1.92 -7.67
CA LEU A 67 3.71 0.53 -7.23
C LEU A 67 3.00 -0.31 -8.30
N PHE A 68 1.98 0.23 -8.97
CA PHE A 68 1.33 -0.42 -10.10
C PHE A 68 2.31 -0.64 -11.26
N PHE A 69 3.11 0.38 -11.59
CA PHE A 69 4.17 0.28 -12.59
C PHE A 69 5.19 -0.82 -12.24
N ALA A 70 5.74 -0.81 -11.02
CA ALA A 70 6.69 -1.82 -10.58
C ALA A 70 6.09 -3.24 -10.59
N GLY A 71 4.81 -3.36 -10.21
CA GLY A 71 4.04 -4.60 -10.31
C GLY A 71 3.97 -5.12 -11.74
N GLY A 72 3.55 -4.26 -12.69
CA GLY A 72 3.49 -4.57 -14.11
C GLY A 72 4.85 -4.98 -14.68
N TYR A 73 5.91 -4.24 -14.34
CA TYR A 73 7.29 -4.54 -14.73
C TYR A 73 7.70 -5.94 -14.28
N SER A 74 7.43 -6.30 -13.01
CA SER A 74 7.73 -7.65 -12.50
C SER A 74 6.95 -8.75 -13.23
N ARG A 75 5.71 -8.47 -13.65
CA ARG A 75 4.85 -9.43 -14.37
C ARG A 75 5.19 -9.59 -15.84
N ALA A 76 6.14 -8.82 -16.38
CA ALA A 76 6.63 -9.01 -17.73
C ALA A 76 7.36 -10.37 -17.89
N THR A 77 8.06 -10.82 -16.85
CA THR A 77 8.87 -12.03 -16.84
C THR A 77 8.49 -13.02 -15.74
N VAL A 78 7.94 -12.55 -14.62
CA VAL A 78 7.59 -13.40 -13.48
C VAL A 78 6.11 -13.79 -13.52
N ALA A 79 5.82 -15.07 -13.25
CA ALA A 79 4.46 -15.56 -13.12
C ALA A 79 3.74 -14.96 -11.88
N TRP A 80 2.41 -15.00 -11.89
CA TRP A 80 1.59 -14.52 -10.78
C TRP A 80 1.75 -15.43 -9.53
N PRO A 81 2.27 -14.91 -8.40
CA PRO A 81 2.50 -15.72 -7.19
C PRO A 81 1.24 -15.73 -6.31
N ALA A 82 0.11 -16.22 -6.85
CA ALA A 82 -1.21 -16.17 -6.21
C ALA A 82 -1.19 -16.62 -4.74
N GLY A 83 -0.54 -17.75 -4.46
CA GLY A 83 -0.47 -18.32 -3.11
C GLY A 83 0.27 -17.44 -2.10
N GLN A 84 1.28 -16.67 -2.53
CA GLN A 84 2.01 -15.76 -1.63
C GLN A 84 1.18 -14.52 -1.29
N MET A 85 0.30 -14.09 -2.19
CA MET A 85 -0.53 -12.89 -2.01
C MET A 85 -1.84 -13.20 -1.29
N LEU A 86 -2.41 -14.39 -1.48
CA LEU A 86 -3.66 -14.79 -0.85
C LEU A 86 -3.56 -14.79 0.68
N ARG A 87 -2.47 -15.32 1.22
CA ARG A 87 -2.32 -15.48 2.67
C ARG A 87 -2.37 -14.15 3.43
N PRO A 88 -1.56 -13.12 3.11
CA PRO A 88 -1.66 -11.82 3.79
C PRO A 88 -3.06 -11.19 3.71
N VAL A 89 -3.72 -11.29 2.54
CA VAL A 89 -5.08 -10.76 2.35
C VAL A 89 -6.08 -11.50 3.24
N VAL A 90 -6.07 -12.83 3.24
CA VAL A 90 -6.98 -13.64 4.08
C VAL A 90 -6.72 -13.39 5.56
N THR A 91 -5.45 -13.38 6.00
CA THR A 91 -5.11 -13.07 7.41
C THR A 91 -5.65 -11.70 7.82
N PHE A 92 -5.48 -10.70 6.96
CA PHE A 92 -5.96 -9.34 7.20
C PHE A 92 -7.49 -9.30 7.29
N LEU A 93 -8.19 -9.93 6.34
CA LEU A 93 -9.66 -9.98 6.32
C LEU A 93 -10.23 -10.72 7.53
N LEU A 94 -9.64 -11.85 7.92
CA LEU A 94 -10.07 -12.60 9.12
C LEU A 94 -9.84 -11.80 10.40
N ALA A 95 -8.70 -11.12 10.52
CA ALA A 95 -8.40 -10.29 11.67
C ALA A 95 -9.39 -9.13 11.81
N TRP A 96 -9.71 -8.44 10.71
CA TRP A 96 -10.71 -7.36 10.72
C TRP A 96 -12.15 -7.85 10.83
N GLY A 97 -12.46 -9.06 10.35
CA GLY A 97 -13.73 -9.74 10.62
C GLY A 97 -13.93 -9.98 12.12
N GLY A 98 -12.90 -10.48 12.81
CA GLY A 98 -12.90 -10.59 14.28
C GLY A 98 -12.93 -9.22 14.97
N GLY A 99 -12.15 -8.26 14.47
CA GLY A 99 -12.13 -6.88 14.97
C GLY A 99 -13.50 -6.21 14.93
N LEU A 100 -14.27 -6.42 13.86
CA LEU A 100 -15.66 -5.94 13.78
C LEU A 100 -16.53 -6.52 14.90
N VAL A 101 -16.45 -7.83 15.15
CA VAL A 101 -17.19 -8.46 16.26
C VAL A 101 -16.79 -7.85 17.60
N VAL A 102 -15.49 -7.62 17.83
CA VAL A 102 -14.99 -6.97 19.05
C VAL A 102 -15.51 -5.55 19.19
N LEU A 103 -15.47 -4.74 18.12
CA LEU A 103 -15.97 -3.36 18.14
C LEU A 103 -17.47 -3.32 18.47
N LEU A 104 -18.27 -4.19 17.86
CA LEU A 104 -19.70 -4.29 18.12
C LEU A 104 -19.99 -4.76 19.56
N ALA A 105 -19.24 -5.76 20.05
CA ALA A 105 -19.39 -6.27 21.42
C ALA A 105 -19.03 -5.24 22.50
N ASN A 106 -18.17 -4.27 22.19
CA ASN A 106 -17.80 -3.18 23.09
C ASN A 106 -18.71 -1.94 22.95
N GLY A 107 -19.81 -2.04 22.19
CA GLY A 107 -20.82 -0.98 22.12
C GLY A 107 -20.38 0.27 21.35
N PHE A 108 -19.38 0.17 20.46
CA PHE A 108 -19.01 1.29 19.59
C PHE A 108 -20.21 1.69 18.72
N SER A 109 -20.41 3.00 18.53
CA SER A 109 -21.48 3.49 17.66
C SER A 109 -21.28 3.01 16.21
N GLN A 110 -22.38 2.88 15.47
CA GLN A 110 -22.32 2.45 14.07
C GLN A 110 -21.40 3.36 13.23
N ASP A 111 -21.40 4.67 13.52
CA ASP A 111 -20.56 5.63 12.83
C ASP A 111 -19.07 5.47 13.19
N ALA A 112 -18.74 5.19 14.45
CA ALA A 112 -17.37 4.88 14.85
C ALA A 112 -16.87 3.60 14.17
N VAL A 113 -17.68 2.55 14.14
CA VAL A 113 -17.36 1.29 13.46
C VAL A 113 -17.13 1.51 11.97
N ARG A 114 -18.02 2.27 11.30
CA ARG A 114 -17.88 2.61 9.88
C ARG A 114 -16.59 3.37 9.59
N GLN A 115 -16.26 4.37 10.41
CA GLN A 115 -15.04 5.17 10.22
C GLN A 115 -13.77 4.34 10.45
N ILE A 116 -13.73 3.54 11.51
CA ILE A 116 -12.61 2.64 11.80
C ILE A 116 -12.42 1.64 10.65
N LEU A 117 -13.49 0.97 10.20
CA LEU A 117 -13.41 0.01 9.10
C LEU A 117 -13.07 0.66 7.76
N ALA A 118 -13.61 1.86 7.48
CA ALA A 118 -13.29 2.59 6.27
C ALA A 118 -11.80 2.92 6.19
N THR A 119 -11.19 3.38 7.29
CA THR A 119 -9.74 3.63 7.35
C THR A 119 -8.94 2.32 7.26
N ALA A 120 -9.34 1.30 8.00
CA ALA A 120 -8.65 0.02 8.01
C ALA A 120 -8.63 -0.66 6.64
N LEU A 121 -9.79 -0.70 5.97
CA LEU A 121 -9.98 -1.39 4.70
C LEU A 121 -9.65 -0.52 3.48
N ALA A 122 -9.28 0.75 3.67
CA ALA A 122 -8.87 1.66 2.60
C ALA A 122 -7.83 1.08 1.62
N PRO A 123 -6.82 0.27 2.04
CA PRO A 123 -5.86 -0.33 1.13
C PRO A 123 -6.51 -1.30 0.11
N LEU A 124 -7.66 -1.90 0.44
CA LEU A 124 -8.32 -2.86 -0.44
C LEU A 124 -8.80 -2.20 -1.74
N THR A 125 -9.16 -0.91 -1.70
CA THR A 125 -9.63 -0.14 -2.85
C THR A 125 -8.62 -0.13 -4.01
N TYR A 126 -7.32 -0.08 -3.70
CA TYR A 126 -6.26 -0.13 -4.72
C TYR A 126 -5.67 -1.52 -4.89
N LEU A 127 -5.72 -2.35 -3.84
CA LEU A 127 -5.25 -3.74 -3.94
C LEU A 127 -6.12 -4.56 -4.91
N ILE A 128 -7.44 -4.39 -4.91
CA ILE A 128 -8.35 -5.13 -5.79
C ILE A 128 -7.99 -4.93 -7.28
N PRO A 129 -7.95 -3.70 -7.83
CA PRO A 129 -7.51 -3.47 -9.21
C PRO A 129 -6.13 -4.07 -9.50
N TYR A 130 -5.17 -3.92 -8.57
CA TYR A 130 -3.84 -4.51 -8.73
C TYR A 130 -3.92 -6.04 -8.86
N LEU A 131 -4.64 -6.72 -7.97
CA LEU A 131 -4.77 -8.18 -8.00
C LEU A 131 -5.48 -8.65 -9.28
N LEU A 132 -6.50 -7.93 -9.73
CA LEU A 132 -7.21 -8.22 -10.98
C LEU A 132 -6.28 -8.13 -12.19
N LEU A 133 -5.59 -7.00 -12.36
CA LEU A 133 -4.62 -6.78 -13.44
C LEU A 133 -3.51 -7.84 -13.44
N ALA A 134 -3.05 -8.20 -12.25
CA ALA A 134 -1.98 -9.16 -12.10
C ALA A 134 -2.43 -10.61 -12.33
N ALA A 135 -3.68 -10.95 -12.03
CA ALA A 135 -4.30 -12.23 -12.41
C ALA A 135 -4.46 -12.34 -13.93
N ILE A 136 -4.90 -11.28 -14.62
CA ILE A 136 -5.08 -11.28 -16.09
C ILE A 136 -3.79 -10.96 -16.87
N SER A 137 -2.66 -10.78 -16.18
CA SER A 137 -1.38 -10.44 -16.81
C SER A 137 -0.90 -11.38 -17.92
N PRO A 138 -1.16 -12.70 -17.91
CA PRO A 138 -0.84 -13.55 -19.06
C PRO A 138 -1.50 -13.09 -20.37
N PHE A 139 -2.72 -12.56 -20.29
CA PHE A 139 -3.42 -11.96 -21.42
C PHE A 139 -2.86 -10.58 -21.76
N LEU A 140 -2.70 -9.70 -20.76
CA LEU A 140 -2.15 -8.36 -20.97
C LEU A 140 -0.76 -8.42 -21.60
N ARG A 141 0.08 -9.38 -21.21
CA ARG A 141 1.39 -9.60 -21.84
C ARG A 141 1.29 -9.84 -23.34
N ARG A 142 0.29 -10.58 -23.81
CA ARG A 142 0.07 -10.82 -25.25
C ARG A 142 -0.36 -9.54 -25.95
N LEU A 143 -1.22 -8.76 -25.31
CA LEU A 143 -1.71 -7.50 -25.86
C LEU A 143 -0.58 -6.46 -25.98
N THR A 144 0.21 -6.29 -24.91
CA THR A 144 1.34 -5.37 -24.84
C THR A 144 2.49 -5.79 -25.75
N ARG A 145 2.70 -7.08 -26.03
CA ARG A 145 3.65 -7.52 -27.06
C ARG A 145 3.25 -7.08 -28.47
N ARG A 146 1.95 -6.99 -28.75
CA ARG A 146 1.42 -6.62 -30.07
C ARG A 146 1.36 -5.10 -30.26
N HIS A 147 0.94 -4.37 -29.24
CA HIS A 147 0.65 -2.93 -29.35
C HIS A 147 1.60 -2.05 -28.53
N GLY A 148 2.55 -2.65 -27.79
CA GLY A 148 3.51 -1.92 -26.97
C GLY A 148 2.83 -0.98 -25.97
N TRP A 149 3.39 0.23 -25.89
CA TRP A 149 2.95 1.35 -25.05
C TRP A 149 1.53 1.83 -25.37
N ASN A 150 1.02 1.55 -26.58
CA ASN A 150 -0.34 1.93 -26.97
C ASN A 150 -1.40 1.25 -26.10
N THR A 151 -1.08 0.11 -25.47
CA THR A 151 -1.98 -0.53 -24.50
C THR A 151 -2.25 0.34 -23.27
N ALA A 152 -1.23 1.06 -22.77
CA ALA A 152 -1.37 1.96 -21.63
C ALA A 152 -2.15 3.23 -22.02
N LEU A 153 -1.88 3.79 -23.21
CA LEU A 153 -2.63 4.91 -23.77
C LEU A 153 -4.12 4.56 -23.93
N ALA A 154 -4.42 3.39 -24.51
CA ALA A 154 -5.80 2.92 -24.68
C ALA A 154 -6.52 2.76 -23.33
N ALA A 155 -5.84 2.25 -22.29
CA ALA A 155 -6.40 2.17 -20.94
C ALA A 155 -6.69 3.56 -20.35
N GLY A 156 -5.79 4.53 -20.53
CA GLY A 156 -6.00 5.91 -20.08
C GLY A 156 -7.15 6.61 -20.80
N VAL A 157 -7.26 6.45 -22.12
CA VAL A 157 -8.39 6.97 -22.91
C VAL A 157 -9.69 6.32 -22.47
N ALA A 158 -9.72 4.99 -22.31
CA ALA A 158 -10.91 4.27 -21.85
C ALA A 158 -11.33 4.73 -20.44
N ALA A 159 -10.36 4.97 -19.54
CA ALA A 159 -10.63 5.50 -18.21
C ALA A 159 -11.26 6.91 -18.22
N ALA A 160 -10.93 7.73 -19.22
CA ALA A 160 -11.45 9.10 -19.34
C ALA A 160 -12.87 9.19 -19.94
N VAL A 161 -13.37 8.10 -20.53
CA VAL A 161 -14.71 8.05 -21.15
C VAL A 161 -15.67 7.10 -20.44
N ILE A 162 -15.18 6.28 -19.52
CA ILE A 162 -15.99 5.35 -18.73
C ILE A 162 -16.20 5.95 -17.34
N ASP A 163 -17.41 6.43 -17.08
CA ASP A 163 -17.76 7.17 -15.85
C ASP A 163 -18.28 6.28 -14.71
N ASP A 164 -18.28 4.95 -14.88
CA ASP A 164 -18.73 3.99 -13.87
C ASP A 164 -17.56 3.44 -13.03
N TRP A 165 -17.81 2.35 -12.30
CA TRP A 165 -16.82 1.70 -11.43
C TRP A 165 -15.60 1.15 -12.19
N LEU A 166 -15.67 0.96 -13.51
CA LEU A 166 -14.55 0.50 -14.33
C LEU A 166 -13.57 1.63 -14.67
N GLY A 167 -14.01 2.88 -14.73
CA GLY A 167 -13.17 4.04 -15.05
C GLY A 167 -11.92 4.11 -14.16
N PRO A 168 -12.08 4.13 -12.83
CA PRO A 168 -10.94 4.09 -11.89
C PRO A 168 -10.05 2.85 -12.06
N MET A 169 -10.62 1.67 -12.33
CA MET A 169 -9.84 0.44 -12.55
C MET A 169 -8.93 0.57 -13.79
N LEU A 170 -9.45 1.17 -14.87
CA LEU A 170 -8.72 1.42 -16.11
C LEU A 170 -7.66 2.51 -15.94
N LEU A 171 -7.94 3.53 -15.12
CA LEU A 171 -6.96 4.57 -14.78
C LEU A 171 -5.73 3.94 -14.13
N TRP A 172 -5.92 3.03 -13.17
CA TRP A 172 -4.82 2.30 -12.53
C TRP A 172 -4.19 1.23 -13.43
N ALA A 173 -4.91 0.75 -14.45
CA ALA A 173 -4.34 -0.13 -15.46
C ALA A 173 -3.26 0.57 -16.29
N MET A 174 -3.35 1.89 -16.49
CA MET A 174 -2.38 2.67 -17.28
C MET A 174 -0.94 2.52 -16.77
N PRO A 175 -0.58 2.88 -15.51
CA PRO A 175 0.79 2.72 -15.02
C PRO A 175 1.21 1.25 -14.96
N TYR A 176 0.29 0.32 -14.69
CA TYR A 176 0.56 -1.10 -14.70
C TYR A 176 0.99 -1.62 -16.09
N LEU A 177 0.24 -1.27 -17.13
CA LEU A 177 0.54 -1.63 -18.52
C LEU A 177 1.81 -0.95 -19.01
N LEU A 178 2.08 0.27 -18.56
CA LEU A 178 3.32 0.98 -18.81
C LEU A 178 4.52 0.20 -18.26
N GLY A 179 4.44 -0.25 -17.01
CA GLY A 179 5.45 -1.10 -16.39
C GLY A 179 5.62 -2.43 -17.10
N LEU A 180 4.50 -3.06 -17.49
CA LEU A 180 4.49 -4.31 -18.25
C LEU A 180 5.21 -4.15 -19.60
N ALA A 181 4.92 -3.07 -20.34
CA ALA A 181 5.57 -2.76 -21.61
C ALA A 181 7.06 -2.50 -21.43
N TRP A 182 7.43 -1.69 -20.42
CA TRP A 182 8.81 -1.40 -20.06
C TRP A 182 9.60 -2.68 -19.75
N GLY A 183 9.03 -3.57 -18.93
CA GLY A 183 9.67 -4.83 -18.55
C GLY A 183 9.84 -5.78 -19.74
N GLN A 184 8.90 -5.78 -20.70
CA GLN A 184 9.01 -6.61 -21.91
C GLN A 184 10.12 -6.16 -22.85
N THR A 185 10.45 -4.86 -22.90
CA THR A 185 11.53 -4.33 -23.75
C THR A 185 12.90 -4.47 -23.06
N HIS A 186 13.02 -4.06 -21.80
CA HIS A 186 14.31 -3.96 -21.12
C HIS A 186 14.84 -5.30 -20.59
N LEU A 187 13.98 -6.22 -20.17
CA LEU A 187 14.44 -7.54 -19.67
C LEU A 187 14.75 -8.53 -20.81
N ARG A 188 14.51 -8.16 -22.08
CA ARG A 188 14.86 -8.98 -23.25
C ARG A 188 16.25 -8.70 -23.81
N LEU A 189 16.82 -7.53 -23.51
CA LEU A 189 18.02 -7.03 -24.19
C LEU A 189 19.33 -7.36 -23.45
N ASP A 190 19.29 -7.70 -22.16
CA ASP A 190 20.50 -7.88 -21.34
C ASP A 190 20.65 -9.32 -20.77
N PRO A 191 21.52 -10.17 -21.36
CA PRO A 191 22.02 -11.38 -20.71
C PRO A 191 22.91 -11.01 -19.51
N LEU A 192 22.62 -11.57 -18.34
CA LEU A 192 23.28 -11.20 -17.08
C LEU A 192 24.72 -11.76 -16.97
N PRO A 193 25.73 -10.93 -16.70
CA PRO A 193 27.00 -11.42 -16.16
C PRO A 193 26.80 -11.92 -14.71
N PRO A 194 27.42 -13.05 -14.33
CA PRO A 194 27.32 -13.56 -12.97
C PRO A 194 28.06 -12.65 -11.99
N GLY A 195 27.36 -12.21 -10.94
CA GLY A 195 28.01 -11.68 -9.74
C GLY A 195 28.04 -10.16 -9.63
N ARG A 196 26.93 -9.58 -9.15
CA ARG A 196 26.94 -8.44 -8.21
C ARG A 196 25.56 -8.31 -7.56
N GLN A 197 25.46 -8.70 -6.29
CA GLN A 197 24.28 -8.44 -5.46
C GLN A 197 24.38 -6.99 -4.96
N SER A 198 23.76 -6.05 -5.67
CA SER A 198 23.79 -4.62 -5.32
C SER A 198 22.42 -4.12 -4.86
N GLY A 199 21.76 -4.89 -3.99
CA GLY A 199 20.51 -4.48 -3.34
C GLY A 199 20.77 -4.13 -1.88
N SER A 200 20.27 -2.98 -1.43
CA SER A 200 20.23 -2.67 0.00
C SER A 200 19.40 -3.74 0.74
N ARG A 201 19.94 -4.29 1.84
CA ARG A 201 19.20 -5.26 2.68
C ARG A 201 17.84 -4.73 3.11
N LEU A 202 17.75 -3.42 3.34
CA LEU A 202 16.51 -2.73 3.69
C LEU A 202 15.47 -2.81 2.57
N VAL A 203 15.88 -2.52 1.32
CA VAL A 203 15.00 -2.61 0.15
C VAL A 203 14.47 -4.02 -0.03
N THR A 204 15.34 -5.03 0.09
CA THR A 204 14.93 -6.44 0.01
C THR A 204 13.93 -6.79 1.11
N LEU A 205 14.13 -6.27 2.34
CA LEU A 205 13.23 -6.52 3.46
C LEU A 205 11.86 -5.87 3.24
N ILE A 206 11.83 -4.59 2.82
CA ILE A 206 10.61 -3.86 2.51
C ILE A 206 9.83 -4.59 1.41
N ASN A 207 10.48 -4.95 0.30
CA ASN A 207 9.81 -5.62 -0.82
C ASN A 207 9.30 -7.01 -0.44
N ARG A 208 10.06 -7.76 0.38
CA ARG A 208 9.62 -9.06 0.90
C ARG A 208 8.34 -8.96 1.73
N PHE A 209 8.19 -7.88 2.49
CA PHE A 209 7.04 -7.62 3.34
C PHE A 209 6.09 -6.57 2.74
N ALA A 210 6.18 -6.27 1.45
CA ALA A 210 5.47 -5.15 0.85
C ALA A 210 3.95 -5.26 1.04
N LEU A 211 3.37 -6.42 0.74
CA LEU A 211 1.94 -6.64 0.88
C LEU A 211 1.46 -6.60 2.35
N PRO A 212 2.12 -7.29 3.31
CA PRO A 212 1.83 -7.09 4.73
C PRO A 212 1.96 -5.64 5.21
N LEU A 213 3.06 -4.94 4.88
CA LEU A 213 3.26 -3.54 5.25
C LEU A 213 2.12 -2.66 4.69
N TYR A 214 1.77 -2.86 3.43
CA TYR A 214 0.68 -2.16 2.76
C TYR A 214 -0.69 -2.43 3.40
N LEU A 215 -0.99 -3.66 3.80
CA LEU A 215 -2.28 -3.99 4.42
C LEU A 215 -2.39 -3.47 5.86
N TRP A 216 -1.33 -3.64 6.66
CA TRP A 216 -1.39 -3.39 8.10
C TRP A 216 -1.11 -1.94 8.49
N HIS A 217 -0.55 -1.10 7.62
CA HIS A 217 -0.19 0.27 7.98
C HIS A 217 -1.36 1.18 8.41
N PRO A 218 -2.62 1.08 7.93
CA PRO A 218 -3.70 1.89 8.49
C PRO A 218 -4.14 1.37 9.86
N THR A 219 -4.00 0.07 10.09
CA THR A 219 -4.34 -0.58 11.35
C THR A 219 -3.47 -0.07 12.50
N THR A 220 -2.23 0.36 12.21
CA THR A 220 -1.35 0.93 13.25
C THR A 220 -1.91 2.22 13.84
N LEU A 221 -2.49 3.10 13.01
CA LEU A 221 -3.13 4.32 13.47
C LEU A 221 -4.39 4.02 14.28
N VAL A 222 -5.21 3.09 13.80
CA VAL A 222 -6.42 2.68 14.53
C VAL A 222 -6.04 2.15 15.92
N LEU A 223 -5.08 1.22 15.99
CA LEU A 223 -4.67 0.63 17.26
C LEU A 223 -4.04 1.66 18.19
N ALA A 224 -3.18 2.54 17.66
CA ALA A 224 -2.58 3.60 18.46
C ALA A 224 -3.65 4.54 19.03
N ALA A 225 -4.58 5.02 18.20
CA ALA A 225 -5.64 5.92 18.64
C ALA A 225 -6.59 5.30 19.66
N LEU A 226 -7.02 4.05 19.44
CA LEU A 226 -7.89 3.33 20.38
C LEU A 226 -7.17 2.99 21.69
N ALA A 227 -5.90 2.59 21.63
CA ALA A 227 -5.11 2.29 22.82
C ALA A 227 -4.89 3.52 23.70
N THR A 228 -4.84 4.71 23.10
CA THR A 228 -4.63 5.96 23.84
C THR A 228 -5.90 6.71 24.20
N ALA A 229 -7.06 6.35 23.63
CA ALA A 229 -8.34 7.03 23.87
C ALA A 229 -8.68 7.22 25.35
N ARG A 230 -8.36 6.23 26.21
CA ARG A 230 -8.61 6.28 27.66
C ARG A 230 -7.74 7.27 28.44
N PHE A 231 -6.66 7.76 27.86
CA PHE A 231 -5.73 8.70 28.51
C PHE A 231 -6.05 10.17 28.20
N GLY A 232 -7.17 10.43 27.51
CA GLY A 232 -7.52 11.75 27.02
C GLY A 232 -6.79 12.12 25.72
N PRO A 233 -6.85 13.40 25.31
CA PRO A 233 -6.22 13.87 24.08
C PRO A 233 -4.69 13.87 24.20
N ILE A 234 -4.02 13.11 23.34
CA ILE A 234 -2.57 13.04 23.16
C ILE A 234 -2.23 13.70 21.82
N ALA A 235 -1.46 14.78 21.90
CA ALA A 235 -1.06 15.58 20.76
C ALA A 235 -0.41 14.75 19.65
N GLY A 236 -0.92 14.90 18.43
CA GLY A 236 -0.42 14.21 17.26
C GLY A 236 -0.68 12.71 17.30
N LEU A 237 -1.66 12.21 18.09
CA LEU A 237 -2.01 10.80 18.12
C LEU A 237 -3.52 10.58 18.00
N ASN A 238 -4.30 11.05 18.98
CA ASN A 238 -5.75 10.84 19.09
C ASN A 238 -6.55 12.15 19.28
N ASP A 239 -5.96 13.27 18.88
CA ASP A 239 -6.51 14.62 18.86
C ASP A 239 -6.63 15.17 17.41
N PRO A 240 -7.52 16.15 17.17
CA PRO A 240 -7.67 16.72 15.83
C PRO A 240 -6.46 17.58 15.44
N PRO A 241 -6.11 17.63 14.13
CA PRO A 241 -5.03 18.47 13.65
C PRO A 241 -5.44 19.95 13.68
N THR A 242 -4.90 20.70 14.62
CA THR A 242 -5.22 22.13 14.83
C THR A 242 -4.18 23.08 14.25
N GLY A 243 -2.99 22.59 13.84
CA GLY A 243 -1.94 23.41 13.23
C GLY A 243 -0.59 22.69 13.07
N PRO A 244 0.50 23.43 12.75
CA PRO A 244 1.83 22.84 12.49
C PRO A 244 2.44 22.11 13.69
N SER A 245 2.10 22.49 14.92
CA SER A 245 2.55 21.81 16.14
C SER A 245 2.06 20.36 16.21
N TRP A 246 0.86 20.08 15.69
CA TRP A 246 0.33 18.71 15.58
C TRP A 246 1.21 17.84 14.68
N LEU A 247 1.70 18.41 13.56
CA LEU A 247 2.58 17.69 12.65
C LEU A 247 3.92 17.35 13.33
N LEU A 248 4.49 18.29 14.08
CA LEU A 248 5.71 18.05 14.85
C LEU A 248 5.49 16.95 15.90
N ALA A 249 4.36 16.98 16.61
CA ALA A 249 4.01 15.92 17.56
C ALA A 249 3.84 14.56 16.85
N ARG A 250 3.17 14.52 15.69
CA ARG A 250 2.99 13.31 14.88
C ARG A 250 4.32 12.72 14.42
N LEU A 251 5.30 13.57 14.06
CA LEU A 251 6.65 13.13 13.68
C LEU A 251 7.35 12.37 14.82
N VAL A 252 7.17 12.80 16.07
CA VAL A 252 7.71 12.12 17.26
C VAL A 252 7.11 10.72 17.44
N TRP A 253 5.87 10.50 16.98
CA TRP A 253 5.20 9.21 17.06
C TRP A 253 5.57 8.23 15.94
N LEU A 254 6.26 8.65 14.87
CA LEU A 254 6.62 7.76 13.76
C LEU A 254 7.42 6.51 14.18
N PRO A 255 8.41 6.57 15.11
CA PRO A 255 9.10 5.37 15.58
C PRO A 255 8.16 4.39 16.31
N VAL A 256 7.17 4.90 17.06
CA VAL A 256 6.17 4.08 17.74
C VAL A 256 5.25 3.41 16.73
N LEU A 257 4.71 4.16 15.77
CA LEU A 257 3.88 3.62 14.69
C LEU A 257 4.62 2.57 13.86
N THR A 258 5.91 2.80 13.59
CA THR A 258 6.80 1.83 12.93
C THR A 258 6.94 0.55 13.75
N THR A 259 7.15 0.67 15.06
CA THR A 259 7.26 -0.48 15.97
C THR A 259 5.97 -1.30 15.99
N VAL A 260 4.81 -0.63 16.06
CA VAL A 260 3.49 -1.28 16.00
C VAL A 260 3.31 -1.99 14.65
N LEU A 261 3.67 -1.35 13.53
CA LEU A 261 3.58 -1.96 12.19
C LEU A 261 4.41 -3.23 12.11
N ILE A 262 5.66 -3.18 12.57
CA ILE A 262 6.56 -4.34 12.58
C ILE A 262 5.96 -5.46 13.43
N GLY A 263 5.42 -5.13 14.61
CA GLY A 263 4.72 -6.09 15.47
C GLY A 263 3.55 -6.77 14.76
N LEU A 264 2.68 -6.00 14.08
CA LEU A 264 1.56 -6.53 13.31
C LEU A 264 2.02 -7.46 12.18
N VAL A 265 3.03 -7.06 11.40
CA VAL A 265 3.57 -7.86 10.30
C VAL A 265 4.20 -9.17 10.82
N VAL A 266 4.91 -9.11 11.94
CA VAL A 266 5.49 -10.29 12.58
C VAL A 266 4.37 -11.23 13.07
N LEU A 267 3.38 -10.72 13.79
CA LEU A 267 2.26 -11.52 14.33
C LEU A 267 1.40 -12.14 13.22
N ALA A 268 1.11 -11.39 12.15
CA ALA A 268 0.40 -11.93 10.98
C ALA A 268 1.22 -13.00 10.24
N GLY A 269 2.56 -12.92 10.33
CA GLY A 269 3.50 -13.85 9.71
C GLY A 269 3.89 -15.06 10.58
N THR A 270 3.65 -15.06 11.90
CA THR A 270 4.09 -16.11 12.83
C THR A 270 3.21 -17.35 12.88
N GLY A 271 2.00 -17.33 12.30
CA GLY A 271 1.19 -18.55 12.08
C GLY A 271 1.78 -19.52 11.04
N ARG A 272 3.11 -19.54 10.88
CA ARG A 272 3.85 -20.13 9.75
C ARG A 272 4.62 -21.39 10.11
N ASN A 273 4.70 -21.77 11.40
CA ASN A 273 5.42 -22.97 11.83
C ASN A 273 4.58 -23.80 12.81
N ARG A 274 3.59 -24.53 12.30
CA ARG A 274 3.17 -25.84 12.81
C ARG A 274 2.68 -26.66 11.64
#